data_AF-I5AXK7-F1
#
_entry.id   AF-I5AXK7-F1
#
_cell.length_a   1.000
_cell.length_b   1.000
_cell.length_c   1.000
_cell.angle_alpha   90.00
_cell.angle_beta   90.00
_cell.angle_gamma   90.00
#
_symmetry.space_group_name_H-M   'P 1'
#
loop_
_entity.id
_entity.type
_entity.pdbx_description
1 polymer ?
#
loop_
_entity_poly.entity_id
_entity_poly.type
_entity_poly.pdbx_seq_one_letter_code
_entity_poly.pdbx_strand_id
1 'polypeptide(L)'
;MITSSNQLKAKVRNISKGSNDVARAYIRIFFMERFLERVSHSEYKDQFILKGGMLAASLLGIDMRSTMDIDTTVKALSLTVDDISTDDEITPRAIEYDYRLMFEERTIMLFSYNVETLLAEKLQTVLARNVANTRMRDFFDIYSIYSVSCA
;
A
#
# COMPACT_ATOMS: atom_id res chain seq x y z
N MET A 1 -15.07 -5.07 14.77
CA MET A 1 -15.65 -4.07 13.84
C MET A 1 -15.87 -2.75 14.56
N ILE A 2 -15.25 -1.67 14.06
CA ILE A 2 -15.50 -0.30 14.52
C ILE A 2 -16.79 0.19 13.86
N THR A 3 -17.81 0.51 14.65
CA THR A 3 -19.15 0.87 14.14
C THR A 3 -19.54 2.31 14.45
N SER A 4 -18.77 3.01 15.29
CA SER A 4 -19.04 4.40 15.66
C SER A 4 -17.81 5.30 15.57
N SER A 5 -18.08 6.59 15.31
CA SER A 5 -17.06 7.63 15.29
C SER A 5 -16.33 7.77 16.64
N ASN A 6 -17.03 7.51 17.75
CA ASN A 6 -16.44 7.55 19.09
C ASN A 6 -15.44 6.41 19.33
N GLN A 7 -15.75 5.18 18.88
CA GLN A 7 -14.81 4.06 18.95
C GLN A 7 -13.55 4.32 18.12
N LEU A 8 -13.71 4.86 16.91
CA LEU A 8 -12.58 5.23 16.07
C LEU A 8 -11.71 6.29 16.74
N LYS A 9 -12.31 7.38 17.22
CA LYS A 9 -11.62 8.46 17.92
C LYS A 9 -10.86 7.95 19.14
N ALA A 10 -11.47 7.07 19.94
CA ALA A 10 -10.83 6.50 21.12
C ALA A 10 -9.60 5.65 20.77
N LYS A 11 -9.73 4.77 19.76
CA LYS A 11 -8.61 3.95 19.26
C LYS A 11 -7.48 4.81 18.69
N VAL A 12 -7.80 5.75 17.82
CA VAL A 12 -6.82 6.66 17.21
C VAL A 12 -6.09 7.46 18.29
N ARG A 13 -6.80 8.01 19.29
CA ARG A 13 -6.20 8.77 20.38
C ARG A 13 -5.22 7.92 21.21
N ASN A 14 -5.54 6.65 21.42
CA ASN A 14 -4.66 5.73 22.15
C ASN A 14 -3.35 5.49 21.38
N ILE A 15 -3.45 5.25 20.07
CA ILE A 15 -2.30 4.87 19.25
C ILE A 15 -1.47 6.11 18.84
N SER A 16 -2.09 7.29 18.69
CA SER A 16 -1.40 8.50 18.24
C SER A 16 -0.55 9.21 19.30
N LYS A 17 -0.61 8.75 20.57
CA LYS A 17 0.14 9.32 21.72
C LYS A 17 0.07 10.85 21.82
N GLY A 18 -1.06 11.45 21.40
CA GLY A 18 -1.28 12.90 21.44
C GLY A 18 -0.80 13.70 20.23
N SER A 19 -0.14 13.07 19.24
CA SER A 19 0.24 13.77 18.00
C SER A 19 -0.94 13.87 17.03
N ASN A 20 -1.24 15.09 16.59
CA ASN A 20 -2.31 15.38 15.65
C ASN A 20 -2.02 14.84 14.24
N ASP A 21 -0.77 14.95 13.78
CA ASP A 21 -0.39 14.47 12.45
C ASP A 21 -0.42 12.95 12.37
N VAL A 22 0.03 12.29 13.44
CA VAL A 22 -0.05 10.84 13.59
C VAL A 22 -1.52 10.41 13.65
N ALA A 23 -2.37 11.10 14.41
CA ALA A 23 -3.81 10.82 14.46
C ALA A 23 -4.47 10.94 13.07
N ARG A 24 -4.12 11.98 12.30
CA ARG A 24 -4.60 12.17 10.92
C ARG A 24 -4.15 11.04 10.00
N ALA A 25 -2.91 10.56 10.13
CA ALA A 25 -2.40 9.42 9.38
C ALA A 25 -3.19 8.13 9.70
N TYR A 26 -3.40 7.83 10.98
CA TYR A 26 -4.21 6.68 11.42
C TYR A 26 -5.65 6.73 10.91
N ILE A 27 -6.28 7.90 10.95
CA ILE A 27 -7.64 8.07 10.40
C ILE A 27 -7.65 7.81 8.89
N ARG A 28 -6.64 8.31 8.16
CA ARG A 28 -6.52 8.06 6.72
C ARG A 28 -6.34 6.58 6.42
N ILE A 29 -5.49 5.89 7.16
CA ILE A 29 -5.30 4.43 7.04
C ILE A 29 -6.63 3.70 7.25
N PHE A 30 -7.35 4.03 8.32
CA PHE A 30 -8.64 3.41 8.62
C PHE A 30 -9.62 3.54 7.45
N PHE A 31 -9.75 4.74 6.86
CA PHE A 31 -10.63 4.93 5.71
C PHE A 31 -10.20 4.11 4.49
N MET A 32 -8.89 4.00 4.25
CA MET A 32 -8.38 3.19 3.15
C MET A 32 -8.59 1.70 3.38
N GLU A 33 -8.43 1.23 4.61
CA GLU A 33 -8.74 -0.15 4.98
C GLU A 33 -10.22 -0.49 4.77
N ARG A 34 -11.15 0.44 5.08
CA ARG A 34 -12.58 0.23 4.78
C ARG A 34 -12.86 0.15 3.29
N PHE A 35 -12.15 0.93 2.48
CA PHE A 35 -12.25 0.85 1.03
C PHE A 35 -11.71 -0.49 0.51
N LEU A 36 -10.50 -0.89 0.92
CA LEU A 36 -9.89 -2.16 0.53
C LEU A 36 -10.74 -3.36 0.97
N GLU A 37 -11.29 -3.33 2.18
CA GLU A 37 -12.22 -4.35 2.68
C GLU A 37 -13.45 -4.44 1.78
N ARG A 38 -14.04 -3.31 1.40
CA ARG A 38 -15.18 -3.30 0.48
C ARG A 38 -14.81 -3.86 -0.90
N VAL A 39 -13.62 -3.54 -1.41
CA VAL A 39 -13.12 -4.07 -2.69
C VAL A 39 -12.92 -5.59 -2.59
N SER A 40 -12.37 -6.10 -1.49
CA SER A 40 -12.12 -7.54 -1.28
C SER A 40 -13.39 -8.39 -1.34
N HIS A 41 -14.54 -7.81 -1.00
CA HIS A 41 -15.86 -8.45 -1.05
C HIS A 41 -16.67 -8.09 -2.31
N SER A 42 -16.11 -7.29 -3.22
CA SER A 42 -16.79 -6.85 -4.44
C SER A 42 -16.50 -7.78 -5.62
N GLU A 43 -17.33 -7.67 -6.66
CA GLU A 43 -17.10 -8.32 -7.96
C GLU A 43 -15.80 -7.83 -8.64
N TYR A 44 -15.25 -6.69 -8.20
CA TYR A 44 -14.02 -6.11 -8.73
C TYR A 44 -12.74 -6.60 -8.03
N LYS A 45 -12.85 -7.50 -7.04
CA LYS A 45 -11.70 -7.94 -6.22
C LYS A 45 -10.54 -8.47 -7.08
N ASP A 46 -10.84 -9.19 -8.17
CA ASP A 46 -9.83 -9.81 -9.04
C ASP A 46 -9.23 -8.81 -10.05
N GLN A 47 -9.81 -7.60 -10.15
CA GLN A 47 -9.32 -6.52 -11.01
C GLN A 47 -8.52 -5.46 -10.23
N PHE A 48 -8.44 -5.59 -8.91
CA PHE A 48 -7.82 -4.60 -8.05
C PHE A 48 -6.50 -5.12 -7.48
N ILE A 49 -5.40 -4.43 -7.79
CA ILE A 49 -4.07 -4.80 -7.29
C ILE A 49 -3.56 -3.72 -6.36
N LEU A 50 -3.32 -4.09 -5.11
CA LEU A 50 -2.70 -3.26 -4.09
C LEU A 50 -1.19 -3.12 -4.38
N LYS A 51 -0.72 -1.87 -4.41
CA LYS A 51 0.70 -1.55 -4.65
C LYS A 51 1.15 -0.33 -3.85
N GLY A 52 2.37 0.12 -4.14
CA GLY A 52 2.91 1.39 -3.66
C GLY A 52 2.98 1.53 -2.13
N GLY A 53 2.75 2.73 -1.63
CA GLY A 53 2.96 3.09 -0.23
C GLY A 53 2.08 2.34 0.77
N MET A 54 0.86 1.93 0.38
CA MET A 54 -0.06 1.18 1.25
C MET A 54 0.40 -0.27 1.45
N LEU A 55 0.80 -0.96 0.38
CA LEU A 55 1.39 -2.31 0.48
C LEU A 55 2.68 -2.26 1.30
N ALA A 56 3.50 -1.25 1.05
CA ALA A 56 4.76 -1.09 1.75
C ALA A 56 4.55 -0.71 3.23
N ALA A 57 3.44 -0.07 3.59
CA ALA A 57 3.05 0.21 4.97
C ALA A 57 2.55 -1.04 5.71
N SER A 58 1.81 -1.92 5.03
CA SER A 58 1.34 -3.17 5.63
C SER A 58 2.49 -4.15 5.90
N LEU A 59 3.56 -4.10 5.09
CA LEU A 59 4.77 -4.91 5.31
C LEU A 59 5.66 -4.41 6.46
N LEU A 60 5.80 -3.09 6.63
CA LEU A 60 6.78 -2.50 7.56
C LEU A 60 6.20 -1.97 8.87
N GLY A 61 4.88 -1.75 8.94
CA GLY A 61 4.26 -0.97 10.01
C GLY A 61 4.43 0.54 9.86
N ILE A 62 3.66 1.29 10.64
CA ILE A 62 3.41 2.74 10.46
C ILE A 62 4.46 3.60 11.13
N ASP A 63 5.13 3.09 12.16
CA ASP A 63 6.10 3.86 12.95
C ASP A 63 7.28 4.36 12.10
N MET A 64 7.48 3.76 10.91
CA MET A 64 8.49 4.16 9.93
C MET A 64 7.95 5.01 8.77
N ARG A 65 6.63 5.30 8.70
CA ARG A 65 6.00 5.97 7.53
C ARG A 65 5.15 7.18 7.89
N SER A 66 5.68 8.37 7.63
CA SER A 66 4.89 9.59 7.44
C SER A 66 4.84 9.97 5.96
N THR A 67 3.86 9.44 5.22
CA THR A 67 3.21 9.93 3.96
C THR A 67 2.73 8.71 3.16
N MET A 68 1.43 8.40 3.25
CA MET A 68 0.81 7.44 2.35
C MET A 68 0.08 8.18 1.25
N ASP A 69 0.66 8.12 0.06
CA ASP A 69 -0.06 8.26 -1.21
C ASP A 69 -0.65 6.87 -1.53
N ILE A 70 -1.93 6.82 -1.92
CA ILE A 70 -2.61 5.57 -2.29
C ILE A 70 -2.38 5.35 -3.78
N ASP A 71 -1.42 4.50 -4.11
CA ASP A 71 -1.23 4.03 -5.48
C ASP A 71 -1.94 2.69 -5.61
N THR A 72 -3.08 2.67 -6.31
CA THR A 72 -3.79 1.43 -6.65
C THR A 72 -4.14 1.45 -8.12
N THR A 73 -3.77 0.38 -8.83
CA THR A 73 -4.09 0.22 -10.25
C THR A 73 -5.31 -0.67 -10.38
N VAL A 74 -6.35 -0.15 -11.03
CA VAL A 74 -7.47 -0.96 -11.51
C VAL A 74 -7.04 -1.58 -12.83
N LYS A 75 -7.04 -2.91 -12.94
CA LYS A 75 -6.91 -3.59 -14.23
C LYS A 75 -8.17 -3.31 -15.05
N ALA A 76 -8.15 -2.28 -15.88
CA ALA A 76 -9.10 -2.14 -16.97
C ALA A 76 -8.71 -3.18 -18.04
N LEU A 77 -9.34 -4.35 -18.01
CA LEU A 77 -9.36 -5.26 -19.16
C LEU A 77 -10.24 -4.66 -20.26
N SER A 78 -9.68 -3.68 -20.97
CA SER A 78 -10.09 -3.22 -22.30
C SER A 78 -8.84 -2.65 -22.97
N LEU A 79 -8.06 -3.53 -23.59
CA LEU A 79 -7.00 -3.16 -24.53
C LEU A 79 -7.67 -2.70 -25.83
N THR A 80 -7.98 -1.41 -25.94
CA THR A 80 -8.24 -0.80 -27.25
C THR A 80 -6.92 -0.35 -27.84
N VAL A 81 -6.54 -1.09 -28.89
CA VAL A 81 -5.57 -0.82 -29.98
C VAL A 81 -5.05 0.62 -29.97
N ASP A 82 -3.85 0.84 -29.42
CA ASP A 82 -2.84 1.84 -29.85
C ASP A 82 -1.69 2.07 -28.85
N ASP A 83 -1.67 1.46 -27.66
CA ASP A 83 -0.48 1.52 -26.79
C ASP A 83 0.57 0.49 -27.20
N ILE A 84 1.34 0.89 -28.22
CA ILE A 84 2.59 0.29 -28.65
C ILE A 84 3.65 0.49 -27.55
N SER A 85 3.87 -0.54 -26.75
CA SER A 85 5.21 -0.93 -26.34
C SER A 85 5.19 -2.42 -26.01
N THR A 86 5.74 -3.21 -26.93
CA THR A 86 6.37 -4.52 -26.72
C THR A 86 5.76 -5.42 -25.64
N ASP A 87 5.10 -6.47 -26.13
CA ASP A 87 4.88 -7.85 -25.66
C ASP A 87 5.73 -8.43 -24.50
N ASP A 88 6.11 -7.65 -23.50
CA ASP A 88 6.69 -8.13 -22.26
C ASP A 88 5.63 -7.98 -21.16
N GLU A 89 5.18 -9.10 -20.59
CA GLU A 89 4.56 -9.12 -19.26
C GLU A 89 5.62 -8.68 -18.23
N ILE A 90 5.93 -7.36 -18.15
CA ILE A 90 6.96 -6.81 -17.26
C ILE A 90 6.53 -6.90 -15.79
N THR A 91 5.25 -7.13 -15.50
CA THR A 91 4.76 -7.27 -14.12
C THR A 91 4.65 -8.74 -13.74
N PRO A 92 5.45 -9.23 -12.76
CA PRO A 92 5.18 -10.51 -12.11
C PRO A 92 3.71 -10.64 -11.73
N ARG A 93 3.14 -11.83 -11.92
CA ARG A 93 1.74 -12.11 -11.64
C ARG A 93 1.40 -11.64 -10.22
N ALA A 94 0.39 -10.77 -10.10
CA ALA A 94 -0.12 -10.35 -8.80
C ALA A 94 -0.36 -11.58 -7.90
N ILE A 95 0.02 -11.46 -6.63
CA ILE A 95 -0.07 -12.52 -5.64
C ILE A 95 -1.26 -12.27 -4.72
N GLU A 96 -1.82 -13.34 -4.17
CA GLU A 96 -2.75 -13.22 -3.05
C GLU A 96 -2.00 -12.71 -1.83
N TYR A 97 -2.58 -11.72 -1.15
CA TYR A 97 -2.00 -11.04 -0.02
C TYR A 97 -3.00 -10.92 1.12
N ASP A 98 -2.63 -11.51 2.26
CA ASP A 98 -3.38 -11.43 3.51
C ASP A 98 -3.11 -10.07 4.16
N TYR A 99 -3.91 -9.07 3.82
CA TYR A 99 -3.80 -7.74 4.40
C TYR A 99 -4.37 -7.74 5.82
N ARG A 100 -3.51 -7.55 6.83
CA ARG A 100 -3.93 -7.42 8.24
C ARG A 100 -4.47 -6.02 8.50
N LEU A 101 -5.73 -5.95 8.96
CA LEU A 101 -6.33 -4.69 9.38
C LEU A 101 -5.65 -4.18 10.65
N MET A 102 -5.36 -2.89 10.67
CA MET A 102 -4.58 -2.25 11.72
C MET A 102 -5.33 -2.09 13.03
N PHE A 103 -6.63 -1.81 12.92
CA PHE A 103 -7.46 -1.50 14.07
C PHE A 103 -8.23 -2.72 14.59
N GLU A 104 -8.08 -3.88 13.96
CA GLU A 104 -8.87 -5.09 14.20
C GLU A 104 -8.02 -6.34 14.02
N GLU A 105 -8.22 -7.36 14.86
CA GLU A 105 -7.52 -8.64 14.75
C GLU A 105 -8.13 -9.53 13.65
N ARG A 106 -8.11 -9.06 12.40
CA ARG A 106 -8.59 -9.80 11.23
C ARG A 106 -7.85 -9.39 9.96
N THR A 107 -7.84 -10.29 8.98
CA THR A 107 -7.23 -10.09 7.66
C THR A 107 -8.30 -10.00 6.56
N ILE A 108 -7.95 -9.36 5.44
CA ILE A 108 -8.72 -9.36 4.21
C ILE A 108 -7.83 -9.87 3.07
N MET A 109 -8.42 -10.60 2.12
CA MET A 109 -7.71 -11.09 0.94
C MET A 109 -7.71 -10.05 -0.17
N LEU A 110 -6.53 -9.71 -0.68
CA LEU A 110 -6.37 -8.80 -1.82
C LEU A 110 -5.35 -9.39 -2.81
N PHE A 111 -5.40 -8.96 -4.06
CA PHE A 111 -4.25 -9.11 -4.93
C PHE A 111 -3.26 -7.97 -4.67
N SER A 112 -1.98 -8.27 -4.63
CA SER A 112 -0.92 -7.27 -4.51
C SER A 112 0.24 -7.55 -5.45
N TYR A 113 1.09 -6.55 -5.64
CA TYR A 113 2.43 -6.81 -6.16
C TYR A 113 3.21 -7.71 -5.18
N ASN A 114 4.08 -8.57 -5.72
CA ASN A 114 5.08 -9.22 -4.89
C ASN A 114 6.12 -8.19 -4.43
N VAL A 115 6.94 -8.58 -3.46
CA VAL A 115 7.89 -7.64 -2.85
C VAL A 115 8.98 -7.23 -3.85
N GLU A 116 9.36 -8.11 -4.76
CA GLU A 116 10.33 -7.86 -5.83
C GLU A 116 9.86 -6.74 -6.77
N THR A 117 8.58 -6.76 -7.19
CA THR A 117 8.00 -5.72 -8.05
C THR A 117 7.90 -4.40 -7.30
N LEU A 118 7.51 -4.44 -6.03
CA LEU A 118 7.46 -3.24 -5.19
C LEU A 118 8.85 -2.60 -5.02
N LEU A 119 9.88 -3.41 -4.83
CA LEU A 119 11.28 -2.97 -4.77
C LEU A 119 11.74 -2.41 -6.12
N ALA A 120 11.41 -3.09 -7.23
CA ALA A 120 11.77 -2.67 -8.58
C ALA A 120 11.18 -1.30 -8.94
N GLU A 121 9.88 -1.05 -8.68
CA GLU A 121 9.25 0.25 -8.92
C GLU A 121 9.90 1.38 -8.09
N LYS A 122 10.23 1.10 -6.82
CA LYS A 122 10.90 2.08 -5.95
C LYS A 122 12.32 2.36 -6.44
N LEU A 123 13.07 1.34 -6.83
CA LEU A 123 14.42 1.50 -7.37
C LEU A 123 14.38 2.27 -8.70
N GLN A 124 13.45 1.96 -9.59
CA GLN A 124 13.23 2.69 -10.84
C GLN A 124 12.94 4.17 -10.55
N THR A 125 12.08 4.46 -9.57
CA THR A 125 11.76 5.84 -9.17
C THR A 125 12.99 6.59 -8.66
N VAL A 126 13.83 5.90 -7.87
CA VAL A 126 15.09 6.46 -7.37
C VAL A 126 16.07 6.76 -8.50
N LEU A 127 16.25 5.82 -9.42
CA LEU A 127 17.16 5.93 -10.56
C LEU A 127 16.69 7.00 -11.57
N ALA A 128 15.39 7.04 -11.87
CA ALA A 128 14.81 8.00 -12.82
C ALA A 128 14.96 9.46 -12.36
N ARG A 129 15.00 9.70 -11.04
CA ARG A 129 15.18 11.05 -10.46
C ARG A 129 16.65 11.47 -10.34
N ASN A 130 17.57 10.53 -10.47
CA ASN A 130 19.03 10.72 -10.55
C ASN A 130 19.54 11.77 -9.53
N VAL A 131 20.40 12.70 -9.95
CA VAL A 131 21.08 13.69 -9.09
C VAL A 131 20.15 14.70 -8.38
N ALA A 132 18.89 14.80 -8.79
CA ALA A 132 17.88 15.68 -8.17
C ALA A 132 17.03 14.96 -7.09
N ASN A 133 17.37 13.72 -6.75
CA ASN A 133 16.60 12.94 -5.80
C ASN A 133 16.81 13.44 -4.35
N THR A 134 15.86 14.26 -3.89
CA THR A 134 15.78 14.76 -2.50
C THR A 134 14.93 13.89 -1.59
N ARG A 135 14.37 12.79 -2.11
CA ARG A 135 13.48 11.89 -1.36
C ARG A 135 14.28 10.77 -0.72
N MET A 136 15.06 11.12 0.32
CA MET A 136 15.78 10.16 1.19
C MET A 136 14.88 9.00 1.68
N ARG A 137 13.57 9.24 1.77
CA ARG A 137 12.54 8.25 2.11
C ARG A 137 12.47 7.06 1.14
N ASP A 138 12.62 7.28 -0.17
CA ASP A 138 12.55 6.19 -1.16
C ASP A 138 13.70 5.19 -0.93
N PHE A 139 14.88 5.69 -0.56
CA PHE A 139 16.05 4.85 -0.19
C PHE A 139 15.81 4.07 1.11
N PHE A 140 15.23 4.72 2.13
CA PHE A 140 14.93 4.08 3.41
C PHE A 140 13.85 2.99 3.29
N ASP A 141 12.84 3.23 2.45
CA ASP A 141 11.81 2.25 2.10
C ASP A 141 12.43 1.01 1.45
N ILE A 142 13.34 1.18 0.47
CA ILE A 142 14.03 0.06 -0.18
C ILE A 142 14.81 -0.76 0.87
N TYR A 143 15.59 -0.10 1.73
CA TYR A 143 16.35 -0.77 2.78
C TYR A 143 15.45 -1.56 3.74
N SER A 144 14.33 -0.97 4.15
CA SER A 144 13.42 -1.57 5.13
C SER A 144 12.62 -2.73 4.55
N ILE A 145 12.17 -2.62 3.29
CA ILE A 145 11.47 -3.73 2.59
C ILE A 145 12.45 -4.89 2.35
N TYR A 146 13.69 -4.58 1.96
CA TYR A 146 14.72 -5.59 1.76
C TYR A 146 15.03 -6.36 3.04
N SER A 147 15.09 -5.70 4.20
CA SER A 147 15.38 -6.36 5.48
C SER A 147 14.24 -7.25 5.98
N VAL A 148 12.99 -6.94 5.67
CA VAL A 148 11.83 -7.78 6.01
C VAL A 148 11.70 -9.00 5.09
N SER A 149 12.17 -8.90 3.84
CA SER A 149 12.03 -9.96 2.83
C SER A 149 13.12 -11.04 2.91
N CYS A 150 14.26 -10.73 3.55
CA CYS A 150 15.41 -11.64 3.68
C CYS A 150 15.46 -12.37 5.05
N ALA A 151 14.43 -12.22 5.89
CA ALA A 151 14.31 -12.89 7.19
C ALA A 151 13.37 -14.10 7.10
#